data_AF-A0A194XDS4-F1
#
_entry.id   AF-A0A194XDS4-F1
#
_cell.length_a   1.000
_cell.length_b   1.000
_cell.length_c   1.000
_cell.angle_alpha   90.00
_cell.angle_beta   90.00
_cell.angle_gamma   90.00
#
_symmetry.space_group_name_H-M   'P 1'
#
loop_
_entity.id
_entity.type
_entity.pdbx_description
1 polymer ?
#
loop_
_entity_poly.entity_id
_entity_poly.type
_entity_poly.pdbx_seq_one_letter_code
_entity_poly.pdbx_strand_id
1 'polypeptide(L)'
;MVRKPSWRKILRRKASLRSKILRLRMWTQSQDQSRSQNTHPYDPETGDESIGVEFAGSAVSSPCPYGQNLTLANANNYSSLLTAANQELQWQDLYYRGYYEISVSKEAVYASFFGMPTIATRNGYEISLANFTVLSGANKFMRSGNAVAGGVTESGSLKYGITSGTNITNDTATGLYFISSYNLDTA
;
A
#
# COMPACT_ATOMS: atom_id res chain seq x y z
N MET A 1 13.45 -1.79 43.64
CA MET A 1 12.18 -2.43 43.22
C MET A 1 11.80 -1.89 41.84
N VAL A 2 12.21 -2.56 40.76
CA VAL A 2 11.99 -2.07 39.38
C VAL A 2 10.71 -2.70 38.83
N ARG A 3 9.66 -1.90 38.65
CA ARG A 3 8.39 -2.37 38.05
C ARG A 3 8.58 -2.60 36.55
N LYS A 4 8.53 -3.86 36.11
CA LYS A 4 8.50 -4.22 34.68
C LYS A 4 7.25 -3.60 34.01
N PRO A 5 7.33 -3.08 32.77
CA PRO A 5 6.17 -2.52 32.11
C PRO A 5 5.15 -3.63 31.78
N SER A 6 3.88 -3.36 32.09
CA SER A 6 2.75 -4.23 31.74
C SER A 6 2.56 -4.32 30.23
N TRP A 7 2.49 -5.55 29.71
CA TRP A 7 2.24 -5.90 28.31
C TRP A 7 1.01 -5.19 27.69
N ARG A 8 0.04 -4.79 28.52
CA ARG A 8 -1.16 -4.06 28.07
C ARG A 8 -0.85 -2.65 27.54
N LYS A 9 0.27 -2.02 27.93
CA LYS A 9 0.71 -0.73 27.37
C LYS A 9 1.36 -0.85 25.98
N ILE A 10 1.91 -2.02 25.64
CA ILE A 10 2.54 -2.28 24.34
C ILE A 10 1.46 -2.47 23.26
N LEU A 11 0.36 -3.17 23.59
CA LEU A 11 -0.75 -3.39 22.66
C LEU A 11 -1.58 -2.14 22.35
N ARG A 12 -1.69 -1.18 23.29
CA ARG A 12 -2.40 0.10 23.03
C ARG A 12 -1.67 1.06 22.09
N ARG A 13 -0.38 0.84 21.78
CA ARG A 13 0.35 1.63 20.77
C ARG A 13 0.08 1.18 19.32
N LYS A 14 -0.53 0.02 19.09
CA LYS A 14 -0.86 -0.46 17.72
C LYS A 14 -2.11 0.20 17.12
N ALA A 15 -2.95 0.86 17.92
CA ALA A 15 -4.25 1.38 17.48
C ALA A 15 -4.28 2.88 17.11
N SER A 16 -3.13 3.58 17.13
CA SER A 16 -3.05 4.99 16.69
C SER A 16 -1.88 5.18 15.73
N LEU A 17 -2.07 4.69 14.51
CA LEU A 17 -1.30 5.03 13.32
C LEU A 17 -2.31 5.38 12.23
N ARG A 18 -3.09 6.44 12.48
CA ARG A 18 -3.97 7.00 11.45
C ARG A 18 -3.10 7.78 10.45
N SER A 19 -3.07 7.32 9.21
CA SER A 19 -2.75 8.07 7.98
C SER A 19 -1.29 8.51 7.72
N LYS A 20 -0.33 7.58 7.59
CA LYS A 20 1.04 7.89 7.11
C LYS A 20 1.67 6.87 6.15
N ILE A 21 0.89 5.91 5.64
CA ILE A 21 1.43 4.75 4.91
C ILE A 21 0.50 4.39 3.75
N LEU A 22 1.05 4.25 2.55
CA LEU A 22 0.33 3.66 1.41
C LEU A 22 0.21 2.16 1.63
N ARG A 23 -1.02 1.64 1.67
CA ARG A 23 -1.29 0.26 2.04
C ARG A 23 -2.50 -0.30 1.31
N LEU A 24 -2.38 -1.51 0.80
CA LEU A 24 -3.55 -2.29 0.37
C LEU A 24 -3.72 -3.49 1.30
N ARG A 25 -4.88 -3.57 1.96
CA ARG A 25 -5.18 -4.59 2.95
C ARG A 25 -6.47 -5.31 2.59
N MET A 26 -6.51 -6.63 2.70
CA MET A 26 -7.77 -7.37 2.72
C MET A 26 -8.33 -7.39 4.13
N TRP A 27 -9.65 -7.24 4.25
CA TRP A 27 -10.35 -7.48 5.50
C TRP A 27 -10.78 -8.95 5.54
N THR A 28 -10.59 -9.56 6.70
CA THR A 28 -11.04 -10.92 7.01
C THR A 28 -11.97 -10.86 8.21
N GLN A 29 -12.92 -11.79 8.27
CA GLN A 29 -14.00 -11.77 9.26
C GLN A 29 -13.53 -11.94 10.72
N SER A 30 -12.29 -12.39 10.94
CA SER A 30 -11.71 -12.62 12.28
C SER A 30 -11.60 -11.36 13.18
N GLN A 31 -11.90 -10.15 12.68
CA GLN A 31 -11.91 -8.91 13.49
C GLN A 31 -13.31 -8.56 14.06
N ASP A 32 -14.37 -9.28 13.69
CA ASP A 32 -15.71 -9.15 14.26
C ASP A 32 -16.01 -10.40 15.12
N GLN A 33 -15.84 -10.29 16.44
CA GLN A 33 -16.09 -11.40 17.38
C GLN A 33 -17.60 -11.75 17.55
N SER A 34 -18.52 -11.11 16.82
CA SER A 34 -19.97 -11.23 17.07
C SER A 34 -20.76 -12.09 16.07
N ARG A 35 -20.16 -12.53 14.95
CA ARG A 35 -20.78 -13.47 14.00
C ARG A 35 -19.91 -14.70 13.81
N SER A 36 -20.58 -15.85 13.68
CA SER A 36 -20.06 -17.23 13.67
C SER A 36 -18.60 -17.39 13.20
N GLN A 37 -17.84 -18.15 13.98
CA GLN A 37 -16.49 -18.66 13.69
C GLN A 37 -16.31 -18.95 12.18
N ASN A 38 -15.45 -18.20 11.50
CA ASN A 38 -15.10 -18.50 10.13
C ASN A 38 -14.35 -19.83 10.11
N THR A 39 -14.92 -20.87 9.50
CA THR A 39 -14.36 -22.23 9.52
C THR A 39 -13.19 -22.40 8.53
N HIS A 40 -12.85 -21.36 7.77
CA HIS A 40 -11.78 -21.36 6.78
C HIS A 40 -10.81 -20.19 7.01
N PRO A 41 -9.48 -20.45 7.04
CA PRO A 41 -8.47 -19.40 7.16
C PRO A 41 -8.31 -18.65 5.83
N TYR A 42 -7.99 -17.35 5.91
CA TYR A 42 -7.69 -16.52 4.75
C TYR A 42 -6.47 -17.00 3.97
N ASP A 43 -6.61 -17.08 2.65
CA ASP A 43 -5.51 -17.40 1.74
C ASP A 43 -4.96 -16.09 1.12
N PRO A 44 -3.71 -15.70 1.42
CA PRO A 44 -3.12 -14.48 0.88
C PRO A 44 -2.73 -14.55 -0.60
N GLU A 45 -2.63 -15.74 -1.20
CA GLU A 45 -2.27 -15.94 -2.61
C GLU A 45 -3.51 -15.88 -3.51
N THR A 46 -4.63 -16.46 -3.04
CA THR A 46 -5.89 -16.48 -3.79
C THR A 46 -6.88 -15.40 -3.37
N GLY A 47 -6.76 -14.86 -2.15
CA GLY A 47 -7.70 -13.93 -1.52
C GLY A 47 -8.97 -14.55 -0.97
N ASP A 48 -9.07 -15.88 -0.95
CA ASP A 48 -10.26 -16.57 -0.45
C ASP A 48 -10.45 -16.29 1.05
N GLU A 49 -11.72 -16.29 1.48
CA GLU A 49 -12.15 -15.85 2.82
C GLU A 49 -11.94 -14.35 3.12
N SER A 50 -11.67 -13.53 2.09
CA SER A 50 -11.79 -12.08 2.23
C SER A 50 -13.25 -11.62 2.22
N ILE A 51 -13.56 -10.65 3.06
CA ILE A 51 -14.87 -9.98 3.11
C ILE A 51 -14.84 -8.61 2.43
N GLY A 52 -13.66 -8.16 1.97
CA GLY A 52 -13.50 -6.87 1.33
C GLY A 52 -12.06 -6.40 1.24
N VAL A 53 -11.87 -5.29 0.54
CA VAL A 53 -10.56 -4.69 0.24
C VAL A 53 -10.50 -3.26 0.80
N GLU A 54 -9.38 -2.93 1.43
CA GLU A 54 -9.04 -1.60 1.93
C GLU A 54 -7.90 -1.01 1.11
N PHE A 55 -8.20 0.10 0.42
CA PHE A 55 -7.21 0.98 -0.19
C PHE A 55 -6.85 2.09 0.80
N ALA A 56 -5.59 2.13 1.23
CA ALA A 56 -5.07 3.18 2.11
C ALA A 56 -4.06 4.05 1.36
N GLY A 57 -4.32 5.35 1.36
CA GLY A 57 -3.48 6.38 0.76
C GLY A 57 -2.20 6.66 1.53
N SER A 58 -1.22 7.24 0.82
CA SER A 58 -0.04 7.82 1.43
C SER A 58 -0.44 9.13 2.10
N ALA A 59 0.41 9.60 3.03
CA ALA A 59 0.39 11.02 3.35
C ALA A 59 0.71 11.86 2.10
N VAL A 60 0.14 13.06 2.04
CA VAL A 60 0.42 14.04 0.97
C VAL A 60 1.82 14.63 1.11
N SER A 61 2.24 14.99 2.33
CA SER A 61 3.56 15.59 2.57
C SER A 61 4.27 15.08 3.82
N SER A 62 3.58 14.35 4.70
CA SER A 62 4.19 13.87 5.94
C SER A 62 5.19 12.74 5.68
N PRO A 63 6.30 12.67 6.44
CA PRO A 63 7.24 11.56 6.34
C PRO A 63 6.58 10.23 6.74
N CYS A 64 7.12 9.14 6.21
CA CYS A 64 6.74 7.81 6.67
C CYS A 64 7.25 7.58 8.11
N PRO A 65 6.78 6.55 8.83
CA PRO A 65 7.25 6.26 10.19
C PRO A 65 8.76 6.01 10.32
N TYR A 66 9.47 5.75 9.22
CA TYR A 66 10.91 5.52 9.17
C TYR A 66 11.72 6.81 8.85
N GLY A 67 11.05 7.97 8.77
CA GLY A 67 11.70 9.27 8.56
C GLY A 67 11.62 9.80 7.13
N GLN A 68 12.00 11.07 6.95
CA GLN A 68 11.99 11.78 5.68
C GLN A 68 13.15 11.37 4.75
N ASN A 69 14.30 11.00 5.33
CA ASN A 69 15.54 10.73 4.58
C ASN A 69 15.72 9.24 4.24
N LEU A 70 14.62 8.49 4.17
CA LEU A 70 14.64 7.07 3.84
C LEU A 70 14.88 6.90 2.34
N THR A 71 15.95 6.18 1.95
CA THR A 71 16.20 5.86 0.54
C THR A 71 15.13 4.92 -0.03
N LEU A 72 14.86 4.98 -1.34
CA LEU A 72 13.92 4.09 -2.00
C LEU A 72 14.25 2.61 -1.77
N ALA A 73 15.53 2.25 -1.84
CA ALA A 73 15.97 0.88 -1.58
C ALA A 73 15.62 0.41 -0.15
N ASN A 74 15.89 1.24 0.87
CA ASN A 74 15.53 0.91 2.25
C ASN A 74 14.01 0.91 2.46
N ALA A 75 13.29 1.81 1.80
CA ALA A 75 11.84 1.82 1.80
C ALA A 75 11.26 0.52 1.26
N ASN A 76 11.71 0.04 0.09
CA ASN A 76 11.29 -1.23 -0.49
C ASN A 76 11.64 -2.40 0.43
N ASN A 77 12.82 -2.39 1.04
CA ASN A 77 13.22 -3.42 2.00
C ASN A 77 12.28 -3.47 3.22
N TYR A 78 11.98 -2.34 3.86
CA TYR A 78 11.05 -2.28 4.98
C TYR A 78 9.60 -2.60 4.56
N SER A 79 9.21 -2.21 3.35
CA SER A 79 7.93 -2.60 2.74
C SER A 79 7.82 -4.13 2.65
N SER A 80 8.91 -4.79 2.26
CA SER A 80 8.96 -6.26 2.16
C SER A 80 8.74 -6.93 3.51
N LEU A 81 9.40 -6.45 4.57
CA LEU A 81 9.21 -6.94 5.94
C LEU A 81 7.76 -6.77 6.41
N LEU A 82 7.12 -5.64 6.09
CA LEU A 82 5.72 -5.40 6.44
C LEU A 82 4.78 -6.36 5.69
N THR A 83 4.96 -6.54 4.39
CA THR A 83 4.15 -7.47 3.59
C THR A 83 4.37 -8.93 4.00
N ALA A 84 5.58 -9.32 4.38
CA ALA A 84 5.89 -10.66 4.86
C ALA A 84 5.25 -10.93 6.24
N ALA A 85 5.26 -9.95 7.14
CA ALA A 85 4.72 -10.09 8.49
C ALA A 85 3.18 -10.02 8.60
N ASN A 86 2.48 -9.71 7.51
CA ASN A 86 1.03 -9.53 7.51
C ASN A 86 0.44 -10.29 6.30
N GLN A 87 -0.36 -11.32 6.54
CA GLN A 87 -0.94 -12.14 5.47
C GLN A 87 -1.88 -11.31 4.57
N GLU A 88 -2.67 -10.44 5.18
CA GLU A 88 -3.68 -9.62 4.51
C GLU A 88 -3.11 -8.36 3.83
N LEU A 89 -1.84 -8.02 4.09
CA LEU A 89 -1.17 -6.88 3.47
C LEU A 89 -0.59 -7.31 2.13
N GLN A 90 -1.20 -6.83 1.06
CA GLN A 90 -0.89 -7.29 -0.28
C GLN A 90 0.09 -6.39 -1.02
N TRP A 91 0.02 -5.09 -0.79
CA TRP A 91 0.98 -4.13 -1.30
C TRP A 91 1.22 -3.01 -0.30
N GLN A 92 2.45 -2.54 -0.23
CA GLN A 92 2.88 -1.52 0.69
C GLN A 92 3.99 -0.68 0.06
N ASP A 93 3.87 0.65 0.17
CA ASP A 93 4.93 1.59 -0.20
C ASP A 93 5.17 2.59 0.93
N LEU A 94 6.43 2.70 1.37
CA LEU A 94 6.89 3.66 2.37
C LEU A 94 7.51 4.93 1.79
N TYR A 95 7.93 4.91 0.53
CA TYR A 95 8.75 5.94 -0.08
C TYR A 95 7.90 7.09 -0.61
N TYR A 96 7.10 6.83 -1.64
CA TYR A 96 6.43 7.91 -2.35
C TYR A 96 5.35 8.56 -1.49
N ARG A 97 5.21 9.88 -1.66
CA ARG A 97 3.99 10.61 -1.30
C ARG A 97 3.11 10.72 -2.53
N GLY A 98 1.83 10.96 -2.35
CA GLY A 98 0.93 11.09 -3.50
C GLY A 98 -0.51 10.82 -3.13
N TYR A 99 -1.23 10.26 -4.07
CA TYR A 99 -2.66 10.03 -3.99
C TYR A 99 -3.04 8.73 -4.70
N TYR A 100 -4.31 8.41 -4.65
CA TYR A 100 -4.88 7.36 -5.46
C TYR A 100 -6.25 7.82 -5.93
N GLU A 101 -6.64 7.30 -7.08
CA GLU A 101 -7.95 7.52 -7.67
C GLU A 101 -8.75 6.22 -7.58
N ILE A 102 -10.04 6.36 -7.32
CA ILE A 102 -10.97 5.24 -7.35
C ILE A 102 -12.07 5.54 -8.35
N SER A 103 -12.25 4.64 -9.31
CA SER A 103 -13.42 4.60 -10.19
C SER A 103 -14.32 3.44 -9.77
N VAL A 104 -15.61 3.73 -9.57
CA VAL A 104 -16.60 2.75 -9.08
C VAL A 104 -17.71 2.59 -10.11
N SER A 105 -17.97 1.35 -10.51
CA SER A 105 -19.14 0.95 -11.29
C SER A 105 -19.89 -0.20 -10.59
N LYS A 106 -20.98 -0.67 -11.20
CA LYS A 106 -21.70 -1.85 -10.68
C LYS A 106 -20.90 -3.14 -10.85
N GLU A 107 -20.01 -3.16 -11.83
CA GLU A 107 -19.22 -4.31 -12.26
C GLU A 107 -17.89 -4.40 -11.52
N ALA A 108 -17.26 -3.27 -11.21
CA ALA A 108 -15.95 -3.25 -10.58
C ALA A 108 -15.62 -1.93 -9.87
N VAL A 109 -14.63 -2.01 -8.98
CA VAL A 109 -13.89 -0.88 -8.43
C VAL A 109 -12.47 -0.93 -8.99
N TYR A 110 -12.01 0.17 -9.58
CA TYR A 110 -10.63 0.34 -10.05
C TYR A 110 -9.92 1.34 -9.15
N ALA A 111 -8.77 0.94 -8.60
CA ALA A 111 -7.93 1.80 -7.79
C ALA A 111 -6.56 1.97 -8.44
N SER A 112 -6.21 3.21 -8.77
CA SER A 112 -4.94 3.60 -9.39
C SER A 112 -4.13 4.45 -8.42
N PHE A 113 -2.90 4.04 -8.14
CA PHE A 113 -2.03 4.69 -7.16
C PHE A 113 -0.94 5.49 -7.85
N PHE A 114 -0.72 6.72 -7.39
CA PHE A 114 0.23 7.65 -7.97
C PHE A 114 1.18 8.21 -6.90
N GLY A 115 2.46 8.26 -7.25
CA GLY A 115 3.53 8.81 -6.43
C GLY A 115 4.09 10.09 -7.03
N MET A 116 4.44 11.05 -6.20
CA MET A 116 5.12 12.26 -6.62
C MET A 116 6.63 12.03 -6.48
N PRO A 117 7.44 12.26 -7.54
CA PRO A 117 8.90 12.13 -7.45
C PRO A 117 9.51 13.08 -6.43
N THR A 118 8.87 14.24 -6.23
CA THR A 118 9.22 15.20 -5.18
C THR A 118 8.00 15.99 -4.73
N ILE A 119 8.00 16.33 -3.43
CA ILE A 119 7.06 17.24 -2.80
C ILE A 119 7.71 18.58 -2.40
N ALA A 120 9.00 18.77 -2.70
CA ALA A 120 9.75 19.96 -2.29
C ALA A 120 9.39 21.22 -3.09
N THR A 121 8.93 21.02 -4.32
CA THR A 121 8.48 22.08 -5.22
C THR A 121 7.07 21.79 -5.72
N ARG A 122 6.31 22.84 -6.04
CA ARG A 122 5.01 22.69 -6.71
C ARG A 122 5.24 22.25 -8.16
N ASN A 123 4.71 21.10 -8.54
CA ASN A 123 4.80 20.54 -9.89
C ASN A 123 3.56 19.65 -10.15
N GLY A 124 3.35 19.25 -11.41
CA GLY A 124 2.30 18.33 -11.83
C GLY A 124 2.78 16.88 -11.99
N TYR A 125 3.91 16.51 -11.38
CA TYR A 125 4.59 15.26 -11.68
C TYR A 125 4.01 14.07 -10.91
N GLU A 126 3.70 13.00 -11.63
CA GLU A 126 3.21 11.75 -11.08
C GLU A 126 3.94 10.55 -11.66
N ILE A 127 4.10 9.51 -10.86
CA ILE A 127 4.62 8.20 -11.22
C ILE A 127 3.49 7.21 -10.93
N SER A 128 3.11 6.39 -11.91
CA SER A 128 2.14 5.32 -11.68
C SER A 128 2.76 4.22 -10.83
N LEU A 129 2.22 3.97 -9.63
CA LEU A 129 2.82 3.05 -8.67
C LEU A 129 2.26 1.65 -8.77
N ALA A 130 0.93 1.55 -8.76
CA ALA A 130 0.21 0.28 -8.74
C ALA A 130 -1.25 0.48 -9.17
N ASN A 131 -1.84 -0.57 -9.73
CA ASN A 131 -3.24 -0.59 -10.12
C ASN A 131 -3.90 -1.87 -9.61
N PHE A 132 -5.11 -1.75 -9.06
CA PHE A 132 -5.86 -2.86 -8.51
C PHE A 132 -7.32 -2.79 -8.95
N THR A 133 -7.89 -3.94 -9.29
CA THR A 133 -9.30 -4.06 -9.68
C THR A 133 -10.03 -4.97 -8.70
N VAL A 134 -11.19 -4.58 -8.18
CA VAL A 134 -12.06 -5.44 -7.39
C VAL A 134 -13.33 -5.66 -8.17
N LEU A 135 -13.59 -6.91 -8.57
CA LEU A 135 -14.83 -7.25 -9.28
C LEU A 135 -16.00 -7.33 -8.30
N SER A 136 -17.19 -6.98 -8.79
CA SER A 136 -18.44 -7.07 -8.04
C SER A 136 -18.64 -8.49 -7.50
N GLY A 137 -18.93 -8.59 -6.20
CA GLY A 137 -19.13 -9.86 -5.49
C GLY A 137 -17.86 -10.68 -5.20
N ALA A 138 -16.67 -10.25 -5.66
CA ALA A 138 -15.44 -11.00 -5.46
C ALA A 138 -14.86 -10.85 -4.04
N ASN A 139 -15.10 -9.71 -3.38
CA ASN A 139 -14.54 -9.32 -2.07
C ASN A 139 -13.00 -9.29 -1.99
N LYS A 140 -12.32 -9.47 -3.12
CA LYS A 140 -10.86 -9.49 -3.28
C LYS A 140 -10.47 -8.72 -4.52
N PHE A 141 -9.28 -8.13 -4.54
CA PHE A 141 -8.77 -7.51 -5.75
C PHE A 141 -8.14 -8.56 -6.67
N MET A 142 -8.05 -8.22 -7.94
CA MET A 142 -7.50 -9.02 -9.02
C MET A 142 -6.26 -8.32 -9.56
N ARG A 143 -5.21 -9.10 -9.83
CA ARG A 143 -4.02 -8.65 -10.55
C ARG A 143 -3.93 -9.39 -11.89
N SER A 144 -3.16 -10.47 -11.94
CA SER A 144 -2.95 -11.26 -13.16
C SER A 144 -3.83 -12.50 -13.15
N GLY A 145 -4.52 -12.78 -14.26
CA GLY A 145 -5.21 -14.06 -14.47
C GLY A 145 -6.23 -14.43 -13.40
N ASN A 146 -6.95 -13.44 -12.84
CA ASN A 146 -7.93 -13.61 -11.77
C ASN A 146 -7.37 -14.05 -10.40
N ALA A 147 -6.05 -13.97 -10.19
CA ALA A 147 -5.43 -14.23 -8.90
C ALA A 147 -5.22 -12.93 -8.11
N VAL A 148 -5.20 -13.07 -6.79
CA VAL A 148 -4.66 -12.03 -5.91
C VAL A 148 -3.17 -11.92 -6.13
N ALA A 149 -2.44 -12.98 -6.44
CA ALA A 149 -1.00 -13.02 -6.75
C ALA A 149 -0.60 -12.42 -8.13
N GLY A 150 0.71 -12.18 -8.32
CA GLY A 150 1.30 -11.78 -9.61
C GLY A 150 1.26 -10.28 -9.94
N GLY A 151 1.72 -9.87 -11.10
CA GLY A 151 1.75 -8.44 -11.50
C GLY A 151 2.96 -7.66 -10.98
N VAL A 152 3.01 -6.38 -11.34
CA VAL A 152 4.17 -5.51 -11.16
C VAL A 152 3.76 -4.20 -10.50
N THR A 153 4.58 -3.70 -9.56
CA THR A 153 4.51 -2.33 -9.05
C THR A 153 5.80 -1.58 -9.32
N GLU A 154 5.73 -0.26 -9.43
CA GLU A 154 6.90 0.61 -9.57
C GLU A 154 7.78 0.58 -8.31
N SER A 155 7.13 0.55 -7.14
CA SER A 155 7.78 0.73 -5.84
C SER A 155 7.12 -0.09 -4.74
N GLY A 156 7.78 -0.11 -3.58
CA GLY A 156 7.31 -0.78 -2.39
C GLY A 156 7.60 -2.29 -2.40
N SER A 157 6.68 -3.05 -1.85
CA SER A 157 6.68 -4.50 -1.90
C SER A 157 5.29 -5.01 -2.27
N LEU A 158 5.25 -5.85 -3.29
CA LEU A 158 4.05 -6.49 -3.80
C LEU A 158 4.10 -7.98 -3.49
N LYS A 159 3.20 -8.48 -2.63
CA LYS A 159 3.18 -9.90 -2.22
C LYS A 159 2.96 -10.78 -3.47
N TYR A 160 3.74 -11.85 -3.64
CA TYR A 160 3.67 -12.74 -4.82
C TYR A 160 3.80 -12.03 -6.18
N GLY A 161 4.38 -10.83 -6.22
CA GLY A 161 4.58 -10.05 -7.44
C GLY A 161 6.01 -9.55 -7.55
N ILE A 162 6.23 -8.61 -8.47
CA ILE A 162 7.54 -8.02 -8.73
C ILE A 162 7.46 -6.52 -8.52
N THR A 163 8.50 -5.93 -7.93
CA THR A 163 8.67 -4.48 -7.89
C THR A 163 9.77 -4.10 -8.88
N SER A 164 9.45 -3.21 -9.83
CA SER A 164 10.32 -2.80 -10.93
C SER A 164 10.22 -1.29 -11.12
N GLY A 165 11.17 -0.54 -10.55
CA GLY A 165 11.23 0.90 -10.68
C GLY A 165 11.75 1.35 -12.03
N THR A 166 10.98 2.17 -12.73
CA THR A 166 11.28 2.77 -14.03
C THR A 166 11.57 4.28 -13.94
N ASN A 167 11.09 4.93 -12.89
CA ASN A 167 11.01 6.39 -12.70
C ASN A 167 10.30 7.13 -13.86
N ILE A 168 9.49 6.43 -14.65
CA ILE A 168 8.69 7.07 -15.71
C ILE A 168 7.67 7.97 -15.03
N THR A 169 7.78 9.26 -15.33
CA THR A 169 7.03 10.33 -14.69
C THR A 169 6.22 11.07 -15.74
N ASN A 170 4.93 11.23 -15.49
CA ASN A 170 4.03 12.06 -16.27
C ASN A 170 3.96 13.45 -15.65
N ASP A 171 4.13 14.50 -16.46
CA ASP A 171 3.75 15.85 -16.06
C ASP A 171 2.30 16.11 -16.47
N THR A 172 1.39 16.03 -15.50
CA THR A 172 -0.05 16.23 -15.72
C THR A 172 -0.42 17.62 -16.25
N ALA A 173 0.47 18.62 -16.12
CA ALA A 173 0.25 19.94 -16.69
C ALA A 173 0.45 19.98 -18.21
N THR A 174 1.31 19.11 -18.74
CA THR A 174 1.71 19.11 -20.16
C THR A 174 1.38 17.82 -20.90
N GLY A 175 1.12 16.72 -20.18
CA GLY A 175 0.93 15.37 -20.70
C GLY A 175 2.22 14.70 -21.18
N LEU A 176 3.38 15.31 -20.93
CA LEU A 176 4.68 14.79 -21.36
C LEU A 176 5.27 13.82 -20.33
N TYR A 177 5.91 12.78 -20.82
CA TYR A 177 6.60 11.79 -20.00
C TYR A 177 8.12 12.02 -20.01
N PHE A 178 8.75 11.83 -18.85
CA PHE A 178 10.20 11.89 -18.68
C PHE A 178 10.67 10.90 -17.60
N ILE A 179 11.97 10.60 -17.57
CA ILE A 179 12.57 9.82 -16.47
C ILE A 179 12.97 10.78 -15.37
N SER A 180 12.29 10.73 -14.22
CA SER A 180 12.69 11.56 -13.09
C SER A 180 13.92 10.96 -12.40
N SER A 181 14.80 11.85 -11.94
CA SER A 181 15.89 11.51 -11.05
C SER A 181 15.81 12.44 -9.85
N TYR A 182 15.15 12.01 -8.79
CA TYR A 182 15.11 12.78 -7.54
C TYR A 182 16.09 12.21 -6.52
N ASN A 183 17.09 13.01 -6.18
CA ASN A 183 17.89 12.80 -4.98
C ASN A 183 17.12 13.47 -3.84
N LEU A 184 16.90 12.75 -2.73
CA LEU A 184 16.28 13.32 -1.53
C LEU A 184 16.97 14.64 -1.17
N ASP A 185 16.19 15.68 -0.87
CA ASP A 185 16.75 16.88 -0.25
C ASP A 185 17.39 16.46 1.07
N THR A 186 18.72 16.45 1.10
CA THR A 186 19.45 16.45 2.36
C THR A 186 19.18 17.81 2.99
N ALA A 187 18.29 17.82 3.98
CA ALA A 187 18.07 18.98 4.84
C ALA A 187 19.37 19.49 5.45
#